data_AF-M5GEX4-F1
#
_entry.id   AF-M5GEX4-F1
#
_cell.length_a   1.000
_cell.length_b   1.000
_cell.length_c   1.000
_cell.angle_alpha   90.00
_cell.angle_beta   90.00
_cell.angle_gamma   90.00
#
_symmetry.space_group_name_H-M   'P 1'
#
loop_
_entity.id
_entity.type
_entity.pdbx_description
1 polymer ?
#
loop_
_entity_poly.entity_id
_entity_poly.type
_entity_poly.pdbx_seq_one_letter_code
_entity_poly.pdbx_strand_id
1 'polypeptide(L)'
;MFPLLSLALSASVVVAAPAAIPKLGSIIYDGRVPWSYTPYSFDANSSIYQNTDNVHGVNQTWDQIIKLPIVTPSMFDLPNTVFPHGTRSVEVTINDNSIFQPGGAGPDYGFRRSELVPAPNNGTDATVQGTTTFHWSVRTDPTRPLNYTGHEYHPTWHETHDYSTSEFTFHTGTYFNQSNEIPYYPGLDLTTPKTLRLAGRQTSPEFVYISVPFTEDTWHNFAVTLGWNSNEMTIYYSTDSEPLKLVAGPVTNNNTGGGQFHMGVFKLPTPPSADVATEGYQESNINEGLIYGGCFIEDSSMGGVRLSPWS
;
A
#
# COMPACT_ATOMS: atom_id res chain seq x y z
N MET A 1 68.43 -34.48 22.74
CA MET A 1 68.38 -33.09 22.24
C MET A 1 67.15 -33.01 21.32
N PHE A 2 66.00 -32.60 21.87
CA PHE A 2 64.74 -32.47 21.14
C PHE A 2 64.51 -30.98 20.84
N PRO A 3 64.16 -30.58 19.60
CA PRO A 3 63.91 -29.17 19.31
C PRO A 3 62.47 -28.80 19.70
N LEU A 4 62.33 -27.68 20.42
CA LEU A 4 61.05 -27.01 20.62
C LEU A 4 60.59 -26.39 19.30
N LEU A 5 59.39 -26.75 18.85
CA LEU A 5 58.71 -26.10 17.73
C LEU A 5 57.83 -24.98 18.30
N SER A 6 58.20 -23.72 18.05
CA SER A 6 57.40 -22.55 18.45
C SER A 6 56.30 -22.31 17.42
N LEU A 7 55.04 -22.51 17.81
CA LEU A 7 53.87 -22.20 17.00
C LEU A 7 53.54 -20.71 17.15
N ALA A 8 53.78 -19.90 16.12
CA ALA A 8 53.37 -18.50 16.10
C ALA A 8 51.89 -18.40 15.68
N LEU A 9 51.03 -17.98 16.60
CA LEU A 9 49.63 -17.68 16.31
C LEU A 9 49.54 -16.25 15.76
N SER A 10 49.42 -16.11 14.44
CA SER A 10 49.11 -14.83 13.80
C SER A 10 47.61 -14.55 13.92
N ALA A 11 47.23 -13.64 14.81
CA ALA A 11 45.87 -13.13 14.92
C ALA A 11 45.62 -12.13 13.78
N SER A 12 44.80 -12.51 12.80
CA SER A 12 44.33 -11.60 11.76
C SER A 12 43.23 -10.69 12.32
N VAL A 13 43.55 -9.42 12.51
CA VAL A 13 42.55 -8.39 12.81
C VAL A 13 41.78 -8.09 11.53
N VAL A 14 40.54 -8.58 11.43
CA VAL A 14 39.62 -8.17 10.36
C VAL A 14 39.11 -6.79 10.71
N VAL A 15 39.62 -5.77 10.02
CA VAL A 15 39.09 -4.41 10.11
C VAL A 15 37.82 -4.38 9.25
N ALA A 16 36.66 -4.31 9.89
CA ALA A 16 35.39 -4.11 9.19
C ALA A 16 35.45 -2.78 8.44
N ALA A 17 35.17 -2.80 7.13
CA ALA A 17 35.02 -1.58 6.36
C ALA A 17 33.86 -0.75 6.94
N PRO A 18 33.98 0.59 6.99
CA PRO A 18 32.88 1.43 7.43
C PRO A 18 31.65 1.21 6.55
N ALA A 19 30.50 1.00 7.17
CA ALA A 19 29.23 0.89 6.45
C ALA A 19 29.01 2.17 5.64
N ALA A 20 28.64 2.02 4.36
CA ALA A 20 28.31 3.16 3.51
C ALA A 20 27.12 3.92 4.13
N ILE A 21 27.21 5.25 4.15
CA ILE A 21 26.09 6.10 4.60
C ILE A 21 24.94 5.90 3.61
N PRO A 22 23.72 5.53 4.06
CA PRO A 22 22.58 5.38 3.17
C PRO A 22 22.32 6.67 2.38
N LYS A 23 22.17 6.56 1.06
CA LYS A 23 21.83 7.70 0.20
C LYS A 23 20.33 7.70 -0.04
N LEU A 24 19.69 8.86 0.10
CA LEU A 24 18.27 9.03 -0.18
C LEU A 24 17.95 8.54 -1.60
N GLY A 25 16.91 7.72 -1.70
CA GLY A 25 16.43 7.18 -2.98
C GLY A 25 15.99 8.26 -3.96
N SER A 26 16.00 7.97 -5.25
CA SER A 26 15.36 8.84 -6.25
C SER A 26 13.88 8.52 -6.32
N ILE A 27 13.00 9.52 -6.42
CA ILE A 27 11.59 9.28 -6.75
C ILE A 27 11.54 8.77 -8.20
N ILE A 28 11.05 7.55 -8.39
CA ILE A 28 10.93 6.88 -9.70
C ILE A 28 9.49 6.93 -10.23
N TYR A 29 8.52 7.18 -9.36
CA TYR A 29 7.15 7.53 -9.70
C TYR A 29 6.60 8.53 -8.70
N ASP A 30 5.99 9.62 -9.18
CA ASP A 30 5.39 10.65 -8.33
C ASP A 30 3.88 10.72 -8.60
N GLY A 31 3.10 10.12 -7.70
CA GLY A 31 1.63 10.05 -7.78
C GLY A 31 0.93 11.19 -7.04
N ARG A 32 1.68 12.15 -6.49
CA ARG A 32 1.09 13.28 -5.75
C ARG A 32 0.31 14.18 -6.71
N VAL A 33 -0.95 14.43 -6.37
CA VAL A 33 -1.91 15.03 -7.31
C VAL A 33 -1.73 16.55 -7.36
N PRO A 34 -1.38 17.15 -8.53
CA PRO A 34 -1.26 18.59 -8.66
C PRO A 34 -2.59 19.32 -8.43
N TRP A 35 -2.52 20.57 -7.94
CA TRP A 35 -3.71 21.40 -7.75
C TRP A 35 -4.52 21.66 -9.03
N SER A 36 -3.89 21.55 -10.20
CA SER A 36 -4.54 21.69 -11.51
C SER A 36 -5.39 20.49 -11.91
N TYR A 37 -5.27 19.34 -11.22
CA TYR A 37 -6.08 18.17 -11.52
C TYR A 37 -7.54 18.44 -11.16
N THR A 38 -8.41 17.99 -12.06
CA THR A 38 -9.84 17.82 -11.84
C THR A 38 -10.15 16.31 -11.85
N PRO A 39 -11.35 15.87 -11.44
CA PRO A 39 -11.72 14.46 -11.58
C PRO A 39 -11.55 13.93 -13.02
N TYR A 40 -11.87 14.74 -14.04
CA TYR A 40 -11.62 14.42 -15.45
C TYR A 40 -10.16 14.20 -15.82
N SER A 41 -9.21 14.75 -15.06
CA SER A 41 -7.78 14.55 -15.32
C SER A 41 -7.36 13.09 -15.16
N PHE A 42 -8.10 12.31 -14.36
CA PHE A 42 -7.85 10.89 -14.13
C PHE A 42 -8.35 10.02 -15.29
N ASP A 43 -9.35 10.49 -16.05
CA ASP A 43 -9.83 9.81 -17.27
C ASP A 43 -8.93 10.04 -18.49
N ALA A 44 -8.01 11.01 -18.42
CA ALA A 44 -7.16 11.36 -19.55
C ALA A 44 -6.01 10.34 -19.72
N ASN A 45 -5.62 10.07 -20.98
CA ASN A 45 -4.43 9.26 -21.29
C ASN A 45 -3.11 9.85 -20.73
N SER A 46 -3.11 11.15 -20.39
CA SER A 46 -2.00 11.83 -19.74
C SER A 46 -2.05 11.78 -18.22
N SER A 47 -3.01 11.05 -17.64
CA SER A 47 -3.12 10.86 -16.19
C SER A 47 -1.83 10.22 -15.66
N ILE A 48 -1.49 10.56 -14.42
CA ILE A 48 -0.37 9.92 -13.69
C ILE A 48 -0.78 8.53 -13.18
N TYR A 49 -2.07 8.20 -13.22
CA TYR A 49 -2.63 6.90 -12.91
C TYR A 49 -3.19 6.25 -14.17
N GLN A 50 -3.25 4.93 -14.18
CA GLN A 50 -3.84 4.18 -15.28
C GLN A 50 -5.35 4.46 -15.39
N ASN A 51 -5.81 4.61 -16.62
CA ASN A 51 -7.23 4.60 -16.97
C ASN A 51 -7.49 3.41 -17.89
N THR A 52 -7.61 2.22 -17.30
CA THR A 52 -7.92 0.97 -18.00
C THR A 52 -9.21 0.39 -17.45
N ASP A 53 -9.91 -0.43 -18.24
CA ASP A 53 -11.21 -0.99 -17.85
C ASP A 53 -11.15 -1.88 -16.59
N ASN A 54 -9.95 -2.20 -16.09
CA ASN A 54 -9.76 -3.19 -15.04
C ASN A 54 -9.54 -2.63 -13.62
N VAL A 55 -9.60 -1.32 -13.43
CA VAL A 55 -9.27 -0.68 -12.14
C VAL A 55 -10.47 -0.02 -11.44
N HIS A 56 -11.67 -0.14 -12.00
CA HIS A 56 -12.91 0.33 -11.39
C HIS A 56 -14.12 -0.42 -11.95
N GLY A 57 -15.33 -0.01 -11.55
CA GLY A 57 -16.57 -0.59 -12.08
C GLY A 57 -16.67 -0.43 -13.60
N VAL A 58 -17.17 -1.47 -14.29
CA VAL A 58 -17.17 -1.57 -15.77
C VAL A 58 -17.91 -0.44 -16.50
N ASN A 59 -18.84 0.25 -15.81
CA ASN A 59 -19.63 1.36 -16.37
C ASN A 59 -19.35 2.69 -15.65
N GLN A 60 -18.24 2.78 -14.91
CA GLN A 60 -17.84 3.99 -14.22
C GLN A 60 -16.66 4.68 -14.90
N THR A 61 -16.56 5.98 -14.66
CA THR A 61 -15.42 6.83 -15.05
C THR A 61 -14.78 7.41 -13.79
N TRP A 62 -13.52 7.83 -13.89
CA TRP A 62 -12.84 8.43 -12.75
C TRP A 62 -13.48 9.76 -12.33
N ASP A 63 -14.08 10.54 -13.23
CA ASP A 63 -14.82 11.74 -12.83
C ASP A 63 -16.02 11.47 -11.89
N GLN A 64 -16.61 10.28 -11.96
CA GLN A 64 -17.68 9.83 -11.08
C GLN A 64 -17.14 9.35 -9.73
N ILE A 65 -15.99 8.68 -9.75
CA ILE A 65 -15.37 8.02 -8.60
C ILE A 65 -14.56 9.00 -7.75
N ILE A 66 -13.71 9.79 -8.38
CA ILE A 66 -12.76 10.67 -7.71
C ILE A 66 -13.48 11.88 -7.11
N LYS A 67 -13.17 12.16 -5.84
CA LYS A 67 -13.40 13.47 -5.23
C LYS A 67 -12.07 14.10 -4.90
N LEU A 68 -12.06 15.42 -4.82
CA LEU A 68 -10.86 16.19 -4.52
C LEU A 68 -11.12 17.06 -3.29
N PRO A 69 -11.17 16.44 -2.08
CA PRO A 69 -11.58 17.11 -0.87
C PRO A 69 -10.60 18.23 -0.48
N ILE A 70 -11.11 19.19 0.28
CA ILE A 70 -10.29 20.23 0.91
C ILE A 70 -10.09 19.83 2.36
N VAL A 71 -8.97 19.17 2.63
CA VAL A 71 -8.54 18.75 3.96
C VAL A 71 -7.13 19.26 4.24
N THR A 72 -6.70 19.21 5.50
CA THR A 72 -5.28 19.42 5.83
C THR A 72 -4.43 18.49 4.97
N PRO A 73 -3.38 18.96 4.27
CA PRO A 73 -2.53 18.10 3.45
C PRO A 73 -1.86 17.00 4.28
N SER A 74 -1.60 15.85 3.66
CA SER A 74 -0.68 14.87 4.26
C SER A 74 0.73 15.46 4.33
N MET A 75 1.61 14.88 5.15
CA MET A 75 2.98 15.38 5.29
C MET A 75 3.70 15.54 3.94
N PHE A 76 3.58 14.56 3.03
CA PHE A 76 4.29 14.56 1.75
C PHE A 76 3.60 15.39 0.66
N ASP A 77 2.41 15.93 0.95
CA ASP A 77 1.70 16.90 0.11
C ASP A 77 2.02 18.36 0.47
N LEU A 78 2.80 18.59 1.53
CA LEU A 78 3.25 19.93 1.89
C LEU A 78 4.12 20.54 0.76
N PRO A 79 4.12 21.89 0.64
CA PRO A 79 5.00 22.59 -0.28
C PRO A 79 6.44 22.10 -0.19
N ASN A 80 7.11 21.91 -1.31
CA ASN A 80 8.52 21.51 -1.39
C ASN A 80 9.16 22.03 -2.69
N THR A 81 10.41 21.65 -2.96
CA THR A 81 11.14 22.14 -4.13
C THR A 81 10.56 21.67 -5.47
N VAL A 82 9.86 20.53 -5.50
CA VAL A 82 9.17 19.98 -6.68
C VAL A 82 7.77 20.57 -6.80
N PHE A 83 7.06 20.67 -5.67
CA PHE A 83 5.70 21.20 -5.58
C PHE A 83 5.68 22.46 -4.71
N PRO A 84 5.96 23.66 -5.26
CA PRO A 84 6.10 24.88 -4.46
C PRO A 84 4.80 25.33 -3.78
N HIS A 85 3.65 24.80 -4.21
CA HIS A 85 2.34 25.04 -3.60
C HIS A 85 1.76 23.79 -2.93
N GLY A 86 2.57 22.75 -2.77
CA GLY A 86 2.12 21.42 -2.35
C GLY A 86 1.26 20.75 -3.41
N THR A 87 0.67 19.64 -3.01
CA THR A 87 -0.26 18.83 -3.81
C THR A 87 -1.58 18.70 -3.07
N ARG A 88 -2.61 18.22 -3.76
CA ARG A 88 -3.95 18.07 -3.18
C ARG A 88 -4.22 16.60 -2.85
N SER A 89 -5.03 16.38 -1.83
CA SER A 89 -5.55 15.06 -1.51
C SER A 89 -6.57 14.60 -2.55
N VAL A 90 -6.64 13.29 -2.74
CA VAL A 90 -7.57 12.62 -3.65
C VAL A 90 -8.39 11.63 -2.86
N GLU A 91 -9.69 11.57 -3.10
CA GLU A 91 -10.56 10.57 -2.49
C GLU A 91 -11.01 9.58 -3.56
N VAL A 92 -10.83 8.30 -3.28
CA VAL A 92 -11.34 7.20 -4.11
C VAL A 92 -12.59 6.67 -3.43
N THR A 93 -13.70 6.58 -4.19
CA THR A 93 -15.00 6.18 -3.66
C THR A 93 -15.52 4.92 -4.34
N ILE A 94 -16.36 4.17 -3.63
CA ILE A 94 -17.15 3.08 -4.20
C ILE A 94 -18.63 3.31 -3.92
N ASN A 95 -19.46 2.82 -4.84
CA ASN A 95 -20.90 2.80 -4.72
C ASN A 95 -21.45 1.48 -5.28
N ASP A 96 -22.78 1.34 -5.37
CA ASP A 96 -23.43 0.13 -5.87
C ASP A 96 -22.98 -0.28 -7.28
N ASN A 97 -22.50 0.66 -8.10
CA ASN A 97 -22.01 0.42 -9.47
C ASN A 97 -20.53 0.05 -9.55
N SER A 98 -19.80 0.01 -8.43
CA SER A 98 -18.38 -0.33 -8.37
C SER A 98 -18.13 -1.84 -8.51
N ILE A 99 -18.74 -2.42 -9.54
CA ILE A 99 -18.72 -3.83 -9.89
C ILE A 99 -17.69 -4.02 -10.99
N PHE A 100 -16.60 -4.69 -10.65
CA PHE A 100 -15.54 -5.04 -11.60
C PHE A 100 -16.03 -6.12 -12.56
N GLN A 101 -15.47 -6.11 -13.77
CA GLN A 101 -15.70 -7.17 -14.74
C GLN A 101 -14.37 -7.53 -15.40
N PRO A 102 -13.77 -8.69 -15.07
CA PRO A 102 -12.55 -9.13 -15.72
C PRO A 102 -12.80 -9.41 -17.21
N GLY A 103 -11.84 -9.04 -18.05
CA GLY A 103 -11.94 -9.16 -19.51
C GLY A 103 -12.37 -10.56 -19.97
N GLY A 104 -13.56 -10.64 -20.57
CA GLY A 104 -14.13 -11.89 -21.10
C GLY A 104 -14.94 -12.73 -20.10
N ALA A 105 -15.03 -12.31 -18.84
CA ALA A 105 -15.85 -12.94 -17.80
C ALA A 105 -17.12 -12.13 -17.49
N GLY A 106 -17.99 -12.70 -16.64
CA GLY A 106 -19.13 -11.99 -16.06
C GLY A 106 -18.69 -11.00 -14.96
N PRO A 107 -19.58 -10.10 -14.51
CA PRO A 107 -19.26 -9.16 -13.44
C PRO A 107 -19.05 -9.85 -12.09
N ASP A 108 -18.08 -9.36 -11.32
CA ASP A 108 -17.74 -9.83 -9.97
C ASP A 108 -18.62 -9.13 -8.93
N TYR A 109 -19.80 -9.70 -8.68
CA TYR A 109 -20.79 -9.12 -7.76
C TYR A 109 -20.44 -9.26 -6.28
N GLY A 110 -19.51 -10.16 -5.94
CA GLY A 110 -19.13 -10.47 -4.57
C GLY A 110 -18.39 -9.32 -3.87
N PHE A 111 -17.73 -8.45 -4.62
CA PHE A 111 -16.99 -7.31 -4.06
C PHE A 111 -17.33 -5.98 -4.73
N ARG A 112 -16.83 -4.88 -4.15
CA ARG A 112 -16.84 -3.55 -4.77
C ARG A 112 -15.43 -3.00 -4.83
N ARG A 113 -15.00 -2.49 -5.99
CA ARG A 113 -13.67 -1.90 -6.09
C ARG A 113 -13.55 -0.69 -6.99
N SER A 114 -12.63 0.19 -6.62
CA SER A 114 -12.07 1.25 -7.45
C SER A 114 -10.68 1.57 -6.91
N GLU A 115 -9.67 1.56 -7.78
CA GLU A 115 -8.27 1.65 -7.38
C GLU A 115 -7.40 2.42 -8.38
N LEU A 116 -6.59 3.33 -7.86
CA LEU A 116 -5.58 4.04 -8.62
C LEU A 116 -4.32 3.16 -8.70
N VAL A 117 -3.88 2.89 -9.94
CA VAL A 117 -2.62 2.18 -10.23
C VAL A 117 -1.66 3.15 -10.93
N PRO A 118 -0.39 3.27 -10.53
CA PRO A 118 0.57 4.15 -11.21
C PRO A 118 0.63 3.90 -12.72
N ALA A 119 0.63 4.96 -13.53
CA ALA A 119 0.66 4.86 -14.99
C ALA A 119 1.78 3.98 -15.57
N PRO A 120 3.04 4.01 -15.09
CA PRO A 120 4.09 3.16 -15.65
C PRO A 120 4.03 1.70 -15.18
N ASN A 121 3.16 1.37 -14.21
CA ASN A 121 3.18 0.11 -13.50
C ASN A 121 2.65 -1.06 -14.36
N ASN A 122 3.56 -1.72 -15.05
CA ASN A 122 3.28 -2.84 -15.96
C ASN A 122 3.74 -4.19 -15.39
N GLY A 123 4.23 -4.19 -14.16
CA GLY A 123 4.69 -5.39 -13.45
C GLY A 123 6.11 -5.85 -13.76
N THR A 124 6.82 -5.15 -14.66
CA THR A 124 8.24 -5.38 -14.95
C THR A 124 9.05 -4.09 -14.98
N ASP A 125 8.41 -2.95 -14.74
CA ASP A 125 9.02 -1.63 -14.76
C ASP A 125 9.93 -1.38 -13.54
N ALA A 126 10.50 -0.17 -13.47
CA ALA A 126 11.47 0.20 -12.43
C ALA A 126 10.91 0.13 -11.00
N THR A 127 9.59 0.18 -10.80
CA THR A 127 8.98 0.12 -9.47
C THR A 127 9.11 -1.26 -8.81
N VAL A 128 9.45 -2.29 -9.59
CA VAL A 128 9.62 -3.67 -9.14
C VAL A 128 11.05 -4.22 -9.34
N GLN A 129 12.05 -3.33 -9.35
CA GLN A 129 13.46 -3.69 -9.52
C GLN A 129 14.29 -3.34 -8.29
N GLY A 130 15.30 -4.16 -7.98
CA GLY A 130 16.27 -3.86 -6.92
C GLY A 130 15.61 -3.78 -5.53
N THR A 131 15.61 -2.59 -4.94
CA THR A 131 14.85 -2.29 -3.72
C THR A 131 14.06 -1.01 -3.94
N THR A 132 12.75 -1.08 -3.73
CA THR A 132 11.86 0.09 -3.87
C THR A 132 11.06 0.33 -2.61
N THR A 133 10.70 1.59 -2.39
CA THR A 133 9.84 1.98 -1.27
C THR A 133 8.58 2.67 -1.77
N PHE A 134 7.43 2.13 -1.40
CA PHE A 134 6.10 2.61 -1.72
C PHE A 134 5.61 3.49 -0.57
N HIS A 135 5.29 4.75 -0.86
CA HIS A 135 4.79 5.72 0.11
C HIS A 135 3.32 6.05 -0.17
N TRP A 136 2.51 6.11 0.89
CA TRP A 136 1.15 6.64 0.83
C TRP A 136 0.72 7.15 2.20
N SER A 137 -0.21 8.10 2.21
CA SER A 137 -0.95 8.52 3.39
C SER A 137 -2.44 8.26 3.17
N VAL A 138 -3.12 7.79 4.21
CA VAL A 138 -4.57 7.51 4.17
C VAL A 138 -5.28 8.18 5.35
N ARG A 139 -6.50 8.67 5.10
CA ARG A 139 -7.38 9.31 6.07
C ARG A 139 -8.83 8.92 5.79
N THR A 140 -9.63 8.84 6.85
CA THR A 140 -11.08 8.58 6.75
C THR A 140 -11.81 9.78 6.13
N ASP A 141 -12.98 9.52 5.53
CA ASP A 141 -13.97 10.55 5.23
C ASP A 141 -15.25 10.30 6.05
N PRO A 142 -15.59 11.17 7.03
CA PRO A 142 -16.82 11.02 7.80
C PRO A 142 -18.10 11.18 6.96
N THR A 143 -18.02 11.75 5.74
CA THR A 143 -19.16 11.85 4.83
C THR A 143 -19.36 10.60 3.95
N ARG A 144 -18.37 9.70 3.94
CA ARG A 144 -18.37 8.41 3.20
C ARG A 144 -17.76 7.29 4.04
N PRO A 145 -18.29 7.03 5.25
CA PRO A 145 -17.68 6.07 6.16
C PRO A 145 -17.73 4.65 5.58
N LEU A 146 -16.66 3.88 5.79
CA LEU A 146 -16.64 2.45 5.47
C LEU A 146 -17.49 1.66 6.49
N ASN A 147 -18.09 0.54 6.08
CA ASN A 147 -18.68 -0.41 7.02
C ASN A 147 -17.60 -1.34 7.60
N TYR A 148 -16.85 -0.85 8.59
CA TYR A 148 -15.79 -1.62 9.23
C TYR A 148 -16.26 -2.92 9.88
N THR A 149 -17.48 -2.97 10.42
CA THR A 149 -17.96 -4.15 11.17
C THR A 149 -18.52 -5.27 10.29
N GLY A 150 -18.98 -4.96 9.09
CA GLY A 150 -19.50 -5.94 8.15
C GLY A 150 -18.44 -6.52 7.22
N HIS A 151 -17.50 -5.69 6.79
CA HIS A 151 -16.62 -6.00 5.66
C HIS A 151 -15.15 -5.83 6.00
N GLU A 152 -14.32 -6.60 5.31
CA GLU A 152 -12.92 -6.26 5.13
C GLU A 152 -12.75 -5.39 3.89
N TYR A 153 -11.78 -4.48 3.97
CA TYR A 153 -11.34 -3.65 2.87
C TYR A 153 -9.86 -3.84 2.66
N HIS A 154 -9.41 -3.77 1.41
CA HIS A 154 -8.02 -3.63 1.02
C HIS A 154 -7.83 -2.21 0.44
N PRO A 155 -7.41 -1.21 1.26
CA PRO A 155 -7.18 0.13 0.74
C PRO A 155 -5.93 0.23 -0.13
N THR A 156 -4.94 -0.63 0.09
CA THR A 156 -3.66 -0.60 -0.62
C THR A 156 -3.07 -1.99 -0.70
N TRP A 157 -2.53 -2.39 -1.85
CA TRP A 157 -1.83 -3.67 -1.98
C TRP A 157 -0.83 -3.61 -3.12
N HIS A 158 0.08 -4.57 -3.13
CA HIS A 158 0.91 -4.86 -4.29
C HIS A 158 0.57 -6.24 -4.81
N GLU A 159 0.00 -6.33 -6.00
CA GLU A 159 -0.42 -7.56 -6.67
C GLU A 159 0.69 -8.10 -7.57
N THR A 160 0.89 -9.41 -7.62
CA THR A 160 1.84 -10.05 -8.55
C THR A 160 1.49 -9.79 -10.01
N HIS A 161 2.48 -9.78 -10.90
CA HIS A 161 2.26 -9.57 -12.34
C HIS A 161 1.31 -10.60 -12.99
N ASP A 162 1.20 -11.81 -12.44
CA ASP A 162 0.28 -12.85 -12.90
C ASP A 162 -1.09 -12.81 -12.22
N TYR A 163 -1.34 -11.80 -11.37
CA TYR A 163 -2.60 -11.55 -10.66
C TYR A 163 -3.03 -12.72 -9.75
N SER A 164 -2.08 -13.53 -9.28
CA SER A 164 -2.37 -14.74 -8.48
C SER A 164 -2.30 -14.52 -6.97
N THR A 165 -1.59 -13.50 -6.51
CA THR A 165 -1.38 -13.19 -5.08
C THR A 165 -0.89 -11.75 -4.90
N SER A 166 -0.51 -11.36 -3.68
CA SER A 166 0.01 -10.03 -3.35
C SER A 166 1.30 -10.12 -2.54
N GLU A 167 2.28 -9.27 -2.81
CA GLU A 167 3.52 -9.13 -2.03
C GLU A 167 3.25 -8.57 -0.63
N PHE A 168 2.32 -7.63 -0.55
CA PHE A 168 1.78 -7.12 0.71
C PHE A 168 0.35 -6.64 0.47
N THR A 169 -0.44 -6.70 1.55
CA THR A 169 -1.81 -6.19 1.56
C THR A 169 -2.00 -5.35 2.80
N PHE A 170 -2.59 -4.18 2.60
CA PHE A 170 -3.00 -3.27 3.66
C PHE A 170 -4.51 -3.40 3.82
N HIS A 171 -4.97 -3.66 5.04
CA HIS A 171 -6.35 -4.00 5.35
C HIS A 171 -6.94 -3.06 6.38
N THR A 172 -8.27 -2.92 6.34
CA THR A 172 -9.08 -2.40 7.45
C THR A 172 -10.42 -3.12 7.48
N GLY A 173 -11.16 -2.98 8.58
CA GLY A 173 -12.46 -3.62 8.73
C GLY A 173 -12.37 -4.98 9.42
N THR A 174 -13.48 -5.72 9.41
CA THR A 174 -13.57 -7.06 9.99
C THR A 174 -12.54 -7.95 9.33
N TYR A 175 -11.82 -8.77 10.10
CA TYR A 175 -10.85 -9.71 9.54
C TYR A 175 -11.57 -10.75 8.69
N PHE A 176 -11.24 -10.85 7.40
CA PHE A 176 -11.85 -11.80 6.49
C PHE A 176 -11.03 -13.08 6.38
N ASN A 177 -11.68 -14.23 6.60
CA ASN A 177 -11.17 -15.53 6.18
C ASN A 177 -12.32 -16.54 6.07
N GLN A 178 -12.08 -17.65 5.38
CA GLN A 178 -13.10 -18.67 5.14
C GLN A 178 -13.54 -19.43 6.40
N SER A 179 -12.69 -19.52 7.43
CA SER A 179 -13.02 -20.22 8.68
C SER A 179 -13.70 -19.33 9.73
N ASN A 180 -13.82 -18.03 9.47
CA ASN A 180 -14.15 -16.99 10.46
C ASN A 180 -13.24 -17.02 11.72
N GLU A 181 -12.03 -17.54 11.60
CA GLU A 181 -11.07 -17.63 12.72
C GLU A 181 -10.04 -16.51 12.63
N ILE A 182 -9.97 -15.66 13.65
CA ILE A 182 -8.96 -14.60 13.69
C ILE A 182 -7.65 -15.19 14.23
N PRO A 183 -6.54 -15.17 13.47
CA PRO A 183 -5.26 -15.66 13.96
C PRO A 183 -4.77 -14.81 15.14
N TYR A 184 -4.12 -15.45 16.10
CA TYR A 184 -3.51 -14.75 17.23
C TYR A 184 -2.05 -14.44 16.94
N TYR A 185 -1.72 -13.15 16.87
CA TYR A 185 -0.35 -12.66 16.81
C TYR A 185 -0.06 -11.83 18.07
N PRO A 186 0.92 -12.23 18.91
CA PRO A 186 1.22 -11.51 20.14
C PRO A 186 1.47 -10.02 19.89
N GLY A 187 0.73 -9.16 20.60
CA GLY A 187 0.87 -7.71 20.51
C GLY A 187 0.11 -7.04 19.37
N LEU A 188 -0.63 -7.79 18.55
CA LEU A 188 -1.48 -7.25 17.48
C LEU A 188 -2.95 -7.46 17.80
N ASP A 189 -3.76 -6.41 17.65
CA ASP A 189 -5.22 -6.50 17.71
C ASP A 189 -5.79 -6.68 16.30
N LEU A 190 -6.28 -7.87 16.00
CA LEU A 190 -6.99 -8.18 14.75
C LEU A 190 -8.51 -8.29 14.95
N THR A 191 -8.98 -8.11 16.19
CA THR A 191 -10.38 -8.27 16.59
C THR A 191 -11.16 -6.96 16.50
N THR A 192 -10.49 -5.82 16.68
CA THR A 192 -11.09 -4.49 16.48
C THR A 192 -11.18 -4.17 14.99
N PRO A 193 -12.38 -4.03 14.40
CA PRO A 193 -12.51 -3.86 12.95
C PRO A 193 -11.92 -2.54 12.44
N LYS A 194 -11.94 -1.49 13.26
CA LYS A 194 -11.40 -0.18 12.87
C LYS A 194 -9.90 -0.06 13.15
N THR A 195 -9.14 -0.95 12.53
CA THR A 195 -7.68 -0.99 12.59
C THR A 195 -7.10 -1.01 11.18
N LEU A 196 -5.95 -0.39 11.01
CA LEU A 196 -5.12 -0.49 9.81
C LEU A 196 -4.11 -1.62 10.04
N ARG A 197 -4.12 -2.61 9.16
CA ARG A 197 -3.32 -3.84 9.29
C ARG A 197 -2.46 -4.00 8.05
N LEU A 198 -1.18 -4.32 8.20
CA LEU A 198 -0.30 -4.58 7.05
C LEU A 198 0.23 -6.01 7.12
N ALA A 199 -0.16 -6.80 6.13
CA ALA A 199 0.29 -8.17 5.92
C ALA A 199 1.35 -8.24 4.81
N GLY A 200 2.26 -9.21 4.91
CA GLY A 200 3.21 -9.51 3.84
C GLY A 200 2.58 -10.34 2.73
N ARG A 201 3.37 -11.24 2.13
CA ARG A 201 2.93 -12.14 1.07
C ARG A 201 1.60 -12.79 1.45
N GLN A 202 0.61 -12.64 0.58
CA GLN A 202 -0.70 -13.23 0.80
C GLN A 202 -0.59 -14.77 0.89
N THR A 203 -1.05 -15.30 2.02
CA THR A 203 -1.13 -16.72 2.38
C THR A 203 -2.44 -16.97 3.15
N SER A 204 -2.74 -18.22 3.52
CA SER A 204 -3.91 -18.52 4.35
C SER A 204 -3.49 -19.26 5.63
N PRO A 205 -3.54 -18.62 6.82
CA PRO A 205 -3.78 -17.19 7.05
C PRO A 205 -2.61 -16.30 6.59
N GLU A 206 -2.88 -15.01 6.37
CA GLU A 206 -1.83 -14.01 6.11
C GLU A 206 -1.09 -13.63 7.40
N PHE A 207 0.21 -13.39 7.30
CA PHE A 207 1.00 -12.91 8.44
C PHE A 207 0.96 -11.39 8.52
N VAL A 208 0.36 -10.86 9.59
CA VAL A 208 0.23 -9.42 9.85
C VAL A 208 1.43 -8.94 10.67
N TYR A 209 2.08 -7.87 10.22
CA TYR A 209 3.27 -7.29 10.87
C TYR A 209 2.96 -6.11 11.78
N ILE A 210 1.87 -5.39 11.50
CA ILE A 210 1.42 -4.24 12.26
C ILE A 210 -0.11 -4.18 12.25
N SER A 211 -0.68 -3.77 13.37
CA SER A 211 -2.08 -3.38 13.52
C SER A 211 -2.14 -2.13 14.38
N VAL A 212 -2.73 -1.06 13.86
CA VAL A 212 -2.87 0.22 14.57
C VAL A 212 -4.31 0.73 14.47
N PRO A 213 -4.84 1.47 15.45
CA PRO A 213 -6.18 2.05 15.34
C PRO A 213 -6.29 2.97 14.12
N PHE A 214 -7.36 2.82 13.32
CA PHE A 214 -7.66 3.76 12.24
C PHE A 214 -8.43 4.95 12.83
N THR A 215 -7.69 6.00 13.20
CA THR A 215 -8.25 7.13 13.95
C THR A 215 -8.92 8.10 12.99
N GLU A 216 -10.12 8.57 13.36
CA GLU A 216 -10.84 9.56 12.55
C GLU A 216 -10.03 10.85 12.39
N ASP A 217 -10.19 11.50 11.24
CA ASP A 217 -9.62 12.82 10.95
C ASP A 217 -8.08 12.90 11.03
N THR A 218 -7.41 11.76 11.12
CA THR A 218 -5.96 11.63 11.29
C THR A 218 -5.34 11.14 9.99
N TRP A 219 -4.22 11.75 9.56
CA TRP A 219 -3.42 11.14 8.49
C TRP A 219 -2.62 9.97 9.04
N HIS A 220 -2.75 8.82 8.41
CA HIS A 220 -1.90 7.66 8.68
C HIS A 220 -0.92 7.50 7.53
N ASN A 221 0.36 7.74 7.78
CA ASN A 221 1.42 7.73 6.77
C ASN A 221 2.14 6.39 6.82
N PHE A 222 2.32 5.75 5.67
CA PHE A 222 3.03 4.49 5.53
C PHE A 222 4.13 4.58 4.49
N ALA A 223 5.20 3.81 4.73
CA ALA A 223 6.11 3.42 3.68
C ALA A 223 6.44 1.93 3.79
N VAL A 224 6.41 1.21 2.67
CA VAL A 224 6.80 -0.20 2.60
C VAL A 224 7.97 -0.33 1.65
N THR A 225 9.09 -0.84 2.15
CA THR A 225 10.27 -1.13 1.36
C THR A 225 10.29 -2.61 1.02
N LEU A 226 10.37 -2.94 -0.27
CA LEU A 226 10.52 -4.30 -0.79
C LEU A 226 11.88 -4.46 -1.45
N GLY A 227 12.67 -5.41 -0.97
CA GLY A 227 13.82 -5.92 -1.69
C GLY A 227 13.39 -7.04 -2.64
N TRP A 228 13.27 -6.73 -3.93
CA TRP A 228 12.81 -7.66 -4.97
C TRP A 228 13.72 -8.87 -5.14
N ASN A 229 15.03 -8.68 -4.89
CA ASN A 229 16.03 -9.74 -4.93
C ASN A 229 16.34 -10.33 -3.55
N SER A 230 16.32 -9.52 -2.49
CA SER A 230 16.67 -9.98 -1.14
C SER A 230 15.51 -10.68 -0.43
N ASN A 231 14.27 -10.54 -0.93
CA ASN A 231 13.06 -11.03 -0.26
C ASN A 231 12.95 -10.46 1.17
N GLU A 232 13.29 -9.18 1.33
CA GLU A 232 13.12 -8.45 2.57
C GLU A 232 12.00 -7.42 2.45
N MET A 233 11.23 -7.27 3.52
CA MET A 233 10.23 -6.22 3.66
C MET A 233 10.52 -5.39 4.90
N THR A 234 10.37 -4.07 4.79
CA THR A 234 10.50 -3.14 5.92
C THR A 234 9.33 -2.17 5.91
N ILE A 235 8.72 -1.94 7.07
CA ILE A 235 7.51 -1.13 7.22
C ILE A 235 7.81 0.07 8.09
N TYR A 236 7.41 1.23 7.60
CA TYR A 236 7.47 2.49 8.31
C TYR A 236 6.06 3.06 8.50
N TYR A 237 5.83 3.69 9.63
CA TYR A 237 4.53 4.27 9.97
C TYR A 237 4.68 5.53 10.83
N SER A 238 3.75 6.46 10.65
CA SER A 238 3.56 7.65 11.50
C SER A 238 2.15 8.20 11.34
N THR A 239 1.82 9.21 12.12
CA THR A 239 0.57 9.95 11.99
C THR A 239 0.81 11.43 11.76
N ASP A 240 -0.12 12.07 11.06
CA ASP A 240 -0.13 13.50 10.76
C ASP A 240 1.19 13.99 10.16
N SER A 241 1.84 14.95 10.79
CA SER A 241 3.10 15.54 10.35
C SER A 241 4.35 14.90 10.94
N GLU A 242 4.20 13.85 11.76
CA GLU A 242 5.35 13.17 12.36
C GLU A 242 6.18 12.44 11.30
N PRO A 243 7.51 12.45 11.38
CA PRO A 243 8.34 11.63 10.50
C PRO A 243 8.02 10.14 10.63
N LEU A 244 8.08 9.43 9.51
CA LEU A 244 7.97 7.97 9.44
C LEU A 244 9.01 7.30 10.35
N LYS A 245 8.57 6.31 11.14
CA LYS A 245 9.44 5.51 12.01
C LYS A 245 9.41 4.06 11.55
N LEU A 246 10.54 3.38 11.65
CA LEU A 246 10.62 1.94 11.46
C LEU A 246 9.74 1.26 12.51
N VAL A 247 8.71 0.53 12.07
CA VAL A 247 7.77 -0.17 12.96
C VAL A 247 7.85 -1.69 12.81
N ALA A 248 8.33 -2.19 11.67
CA ALA A 248 8.65 -3.60 11.49
C ALA A 248 9.72 -3.79 10.41
N GLY A 249 10.48 -4.87 10.53
CA GLY A 249 11.49 -5.26 9.56
C GLY A 249 12.93 -4.76 9.84
N PRO A 250 13.90 -5.17 9.01
CA PRO A 250 13.71 -6.04 7.84
C PRO A 250 13.25 -7.45 8.24
N VAL A 251 12.21 -7.95 7.57
CA VAL A 251 11.66 -9.31 7.74
C VAL A 251 11.71 -10.03 6.41
N THR A 252 11.85 -11.36 6.44
CA THR A 252 11.73 -12.16 5.22
C THR A 252 10.29 -12.10 4.68
N ASN A 253 10.15 -11.72 3.42
CA ASN A 253 8.89 -11.70 2.69
C ASN A 253 9.16 -12.23 1.28
N ASN A 254 8.33 -13.12 0.77
CA ASN A 254 8.44 -13.51 -0.62
C ASN A 254 8.02 -12.30 -1.49
N ASN A 255 8.96 -11.66 -2.19
CA ASN A 255 8.71 -10.50 -3.04
C ASN A 255 8.77 -10.84 -4.54
N THR A 256 8.85 -12.12 -4.92
CA THR A 256 8.99 -12.50 -6.34
C THR A 256 7.70 -12.27 -7.13
N GLY A 257 7.80 -12.02 -8.43
CA GLY A 257 6.63 -11.95 -9.31
C GLY A 257 6.35 -10.56 -9.85
N GLY A 258 7.04 -9.53 -9.35
CA GLY A 258 6.83 -8.14 -9.78
C GLY A 258 5.36 -7.75 -9.61
N GLY A 259 4.82 -6.97 -10.54
CA GLY A 259 3.40 -6.63 -10.57
C GLY A 259 3.08 -5.20 -10.16
N GLN A 260 1.87 -4.98 -9.62
CA GLN A 260 1.22 -3.68 -9.59
C GLN A 260 0.92 -3.17 -8.19
N PHE A 261 1.09 -1.87 -7.97
CA PHE A 261 0.73 -1.19 -6.72
C PHE A 261 -0.62 -0.50 -6.88
N HIS A 262 -1.57 -0.80 -5.99
CA HIS A 262 -2.94 -0.33 -6.06
C HIS A 262 -3.27 0.49 -4.83
N MET A 263 -3.99 1.59 -5.00
CA MET A 263 -4.50 2.43 -3.90
C MET A 263 -5.96 2.81 -4.16
N GLY A 264 -6.87 2.50 -3.25
CA GLY A 264 -8.27 2.84 -3.44
C GLY A 264 -9.17 2.23 -2.39
N VAL A 265 -10.27 1.64 -2.82
CA VAL A 265 -11.17 0.90 -1.93
C VAL A 265 -11.54 -0.39 -2.63
N PHE A 266 -11.08 -1.52 -2.09
CA PHE A 266 -11.54 -2.85 -2.47
C PHE A 266 -12.27 -3.47 -1.28
N LYS A 267 -13.60 -3.48 -1.33
CA LYS A 267 -14.51 -3.99 -0.30
C LYS A 267 -14.88 -5.44 -0.58
N LEU A 268 -14.42 -6.37 0.27
CA LEU A 268 -14.80 -7.78 0.22
C LEU A 268 -16.28 -7.97 0.61
N PRO A 269 -16.92 -9.11 0.31
CA PRO A 269 -18.23 -9.43 0.90
C PRO A 269 -18.12 -9.63 2.42
N THR A 270 -19.26 -9.66 3.12
CA THR A 270 -19.25 -10.08 4.53
C THR A 270 -18.78 -11.53 4.68
N PRO A 271 -17.95 -11.86 5.68
CA PRO A 271 -17.51 -13.23 5.88
C PRO A 271 -18.61 -14.12 6.52
N PRO A 272 -18.61 -15.44 6.25
CA PRO A 272 -17.75 -16.14 5.29
C PRO A 272 -18.33 -16.03 3.87
N SER A 273 -17.45 -16.06 2.86
CA SER A 273 -17.84 -16.28 1.45
C SER A 273 -16.99 -17.38 0.84
N ALA A 274 -17.62 -18.33 0.13
CA ALA A 274 -16.93 -19.42 -0.55
C ALA A 274 -16.24 -18.96 -1.84
N ASP A 275 -16.87 -18.00 -2.54
CA ASP A 275 -16.31 -17.31 -3.70
C ASP A 275 -16.43 -15.80 -3.47
N VAL A 276 -15.30 -15.15 -3.19
CA VAL A 276 -15.23 -13.70 -2.94
C VAL A 276 -15.56 -12.88 -4.19
N ALA A 277 -15.32 -13.42 -5.39
CA ALA A 277 -15.52 -12.71 -6.64
C ALA A 277 -17.00 -12.68 -7.02
N THR A 278 -17.70 -13.82 -6.95
CA THR A 278 -19.07 -13.93 -7.46
C THR A 278 -20.15 -14.05 -6.40
N GLU A 279 -19.80 -14.37 -5.15
CA GLU A 279 -20.74 -14.61 -4.06
C GLU A 279 -20.51 -13.70 -2.85
N GLY A 280 -21.47 -13.71 -1.93
CA GLY A 280 -21.42 -12.98 -0.67
C GLY A 280 -22.34 -11.76 -0.63
N TYR A 281 -22.57 -11.25 0.58
CA TYR A 281 -23.47 -10.13 0.80
C TYR A 281 -22.75 -8.79 0.63
N GLN A 282 -23.44 -7.86 -0.03
CA GLN A 282 -23.10 -6.44 -0.17
C GLN A 282 -24.36 -5.64 0.16
N GLU A 283 -24.24 -4.59 0.97
CA GLU A 283 -25.36 -3.67 1.19
C GLU A 283 -25.72 -2.92 -0.10
N SER A 284 -26.92 -2.34 -0.11
CA SER A 284 -27.36 -1.42 -1.16
C SER A 284 -27.24 0.03 -0.69
N ASN A 285 -27.19 0.94 -1.66
CA ASN A 285 -27.04 2.38 -1.48
C ASN A 285 -25.74 2.75 -0.75
N ILE A 286 -24.65 2.05 -1.03
CA ILE A 286 -23.37 2.35 -0.42
C ILE A 286 -22.77 3.61 -1.04
N ASN A 287 -22.09 4.39 -0.22
CA ASN A 287 -21.32 5.56 -0.60
C ASN A 287 -20.14 5.65 0.38
N GLU A 288 -19.06 4.97 0.01
CA GLU A 288 -17.92 4.71 0.88
C GLU A 288 -16.66 5.25 0.21
N GLY A 289 -15.70 5.75 0.99
CA GLY A 289 -14.51 6.37 0.42
C GLY A 289 -13.34 6.46 1.40
N LEU A 290 -12.14 6.60 0.82
CA LEU A 290 -10.91 6.88 1.55
C LEU A 290 -10.15 8.00 0.87
N ILE A 291 -9.59 8.89 1.69
CA ILE A 291 -8.79 10.02 1.26
C ILE A 291 -7.32 9.62 1.29
N TYR A 292 -6.64 9.83 0.16
CA TYR A 292 -5.23 9.57 -0.07
C TYR A 292 -4.44 10.86 -0.26
N GLY A 293 -3.17 10.80 0.13
CA GLY A 293 -2.20 11.87 -0.05
C GLY A 293 -0.78 11.31 -0.08
N GLY A 294 0.18 12.10 -0.54
CA GLY A 294 1.59 11.75 -0.39
C GLY A 294 2.03 10.48 -1.12
N CYS A 295 1.36 10.10 -2.21
CA CYS A 295 1.61 8.85 -2.91
C CYS A 295 2.80 8.96 -3.88
N PHE A 296 3.88 8.21 -3.65
CA PHE A 296 5.02 8.14 -4.56
C PHE A 296 5.83 6.85 -4.33
N ILE A 297 6.71 6.51 -5.27
CA ILE A 297 7.60 5.36 -5.19
C ILE A 297 9.02 5.85 -5.40
N GLU A 298 9.95 5.38 -4.57
CA GLU A 298 11.37 5.68 -4.68
C GLU A 298 12.22 4.42 -4.86
N ASP A 299 13.33 4.56 -5.58
CA ASP A 299 14.40 3.57 -5.63
C ASP A 299 15.24 3.68 -4.36
N SER A 300 15.10 2.73 -3.45
CA SER A 300 15.80 2.65 -2.17
C SER A 300 16.94 1.63 -2.18
N SER A 301 17.44 1.25 -3.36
CA SER A 301 18.58 0.32 -3.53
C SER A 301 19.88 0.79 -2.86
N MET A 302 19.99 2.09 -2.57
CA MET A 302 21.12 2.69 -1.83
C MET A 302 20.86 2.82 -0.31
N GLY A 303 19.79 2.19 0.19
CA GLY A 303 19.44 2.07 1.60
C GLY A 303 18.75 3.28 2.24
N GLY A 304 18.61 4.41 1.53
CA GLY A 304 17.94 5.60 2.06
C GLY A 304 16.44 5.60 1.74
N VAL A 305 15.63 5.88 2.75
CA VAL A 305 14.17 6.03 2.65
C VAL A 305 13.78 7.46 3.04
N ARG A 306 12.87 8.10 2.29
CA ARG A 306 12.30 9.39 2.68
C ARG A 306 11.41 9.23 3.90
N LEU A 307 11.84 9.75 5.04
CA LEU A 307 11.05 9.67 6.29
C LEU A 307 10.26 10.96 6.57
N SER A 308 10.55 12.03 5.83
CA SER A 308 9.87 13.32 5.94
C SER A 308 9.90 14.07 4.60
N PRO A 309 9.13 15.15 4.43
CA PRO A 309 9.10 15.91 3.18
C PRO A 309 10.42 16.63 2.86
N TRP A 310 11.30 16.74 3.85
CA TRP A 310 12.52 17.55 3.83
C TRP A 310 13.80 16.73 4.00
N SER A 311 13.68 15.40 4.08
CA SER A 311 14.82 14.47 4.15
C SER A 311 15.38 14.16 2.78
#